data_AF-A0A523DWX5-F1
#
_entry.id   AF-A0A523DWX5-F1
#
_cell.length_a   1.000
_cell.length_b   1.000
_cell.length_c   1.000
_cell.angle_alpha   90.00
_cell.angle_beta   90.00
_cell.angle_gamma   90.00
#
_symmetry.space_group_name_H-M   'P 1'
#
loop_
_entity.id
_entity.type
_entity.pdbx_description
1 polymer ?
#
loop_
_entity_poly.entity_id
_entity_poly.type
_entity_poly.pdbx_seq_one_letter_code
_entity_poly.pdbx_strand_id
1 'polypeptide(L)'
;MKTVTNKTRTPLKIPLPRGKSLHLGPGKTGQLRDDAAAQPRIKKLVEAGSIEIFDGGKTDAGTSGMAAAAHTASKGFAKSGAKSRGGDR
;
A
#
# COMPACT_ATOMS: atom_id res chain seq x y z
N MET A 1 -10.85 8.96 16.14
CA MET A 1 -10.10 8.57 14.92
C MET A 1 -8.65 8.93 15.16
N LYS A 2 -7.74 7.97 15.05
CA LYS A 2 -6.31 8.18 15.36
C LYS A 2 -5.46 8.12 14.10
N THR A 3 -4.43 8.93 14.07
CA THR A 3 -3.39 8.89 13.04
C THR A 3 -2.23 8.04 13.55
N VAL A 4 -1.64 7.21 12.69
CA VAL A 4 -0.51 6.35 13.01
C VAL A 4 0.60 6.53 11.99
N THR A 5 1.83 6.70 12.47
CA THR A 5 3.03 6.90 11.65
C THR A 5 3.97 5.71 11.78
N ASN A 6 4.46 5.18 10.66
CA ASN A 6 5.54 4.19 10.64
C ASN A 6 6.88 4.90 10.82
N LYS A 7 7.58 4.62 11.93
CA LYS A 7 8.92 5.17 12.22
C LYS A 7 10.05 4.30 11.66
N THR A 8 9.74 3.09 11.20
CA THR A 8 10.73 2.18 10.65
C THR A 8 11.04 2.50 9.20
N ARG A 9 12.22 2.07 8.75
CA ARG A 9 12.66 2.17 7.34
C ARG A 9 12.11 1.04 6.47
N THR A 10 11.26 0.19 7.03
CA THR A 10 10.64 -0.96 6.38
C THR A 10 9.12 -0.77 6.26
N PRO A 11 8.48 -1.31 5.22
CA PRO A 11 7.03 -1.38 5.17
C PRO A 11 6.48 -2.19 6.36
N LEU A 12 5.44 -1.69 7.02
CA LEU A 12 4.77 -2.35 8.14
C LEU A 12 3.35 -2.74 7.76
N LYS A 13 2.99 -3.98 8.07
CA LYS A 13 1.62 -4.49 7.97
C LYS A 13 1.03 -4.62 9.37
N ILE A 14 0.04 -3.79 9.67
CA ILE A 14 -0.62 -3.76 10.98
C ILE A 14 -1.98 -4.46 10.87
N PRO A 15 -2.19 -5.59 11.55
CA PRO A 15 -3.50 -6.25 11.57
C PRO A 15 -4.50 -5.42 12.38
N LEU A 16 -5.64 -5.13 11.78
CA LEU A 16 -6.75 -4.40 12.38
C LEU A 16 -7.91 -5.35 12.73
N PRO A 17 -8.83 -4.93 13.62
CA PRO A 17 -10.06 -5.67 13.88
C PRO A 17 -10.87 -5.94 12.60
N ARG A 18 -11.71 -7.00 12.65
CA ARG A 18 -12.57 -7.43 11.52
C ARG A 18 -11.78 -7.96 10.31
N GLY A 19 -10.59 -8.51 10.52
CA GLY A 19 -9.78 -9.11 9.45
C GLY A 19 -9.13 -8.09 8.50
N LYS A 20 -9.17 -6.80 8.83
CA LYS A 20 -8.57 -5.74 8.02
C LYS A 20 -7.07 -5.62 8.31
N SER A 21 -6.33 -4.98 7.43
CA SER A 21 -4.91 -4.67 7.65
C SER A 21 -4.59 -3.27 7.15
N LEU A 22 -3.80 -2.54 7.92
CA LEU A 22 -3.25 -1.25 7.51
C LEU A 22 -1.81 -1.46 7.04
N HIS A 23 -1.56 -1.17 5.76
CA HIS A 23 -0.21 -1.18 5.20
C HIS A 23 0.36 0.23 5.29
N LEU A 24 1.44 0.39 6.06
CA LEU A 24 2.18 1.64 6.16
C LEU A 24 3.54 1.47 5.47
N GLY A 25 3.79 2.27 4.44
CA GLY A 25 5.15 2.38 3.88
C GLY A 25 6.14 2.95 4.91
N PRO A 26 7.44 2.87 4.64
CA PRO A 26 8.45 3.46 5.52
C PRO A 26 8.24 4.98 5.64
N GLY A 27 8.20 5.50 6.86
CA GLY A 27 7.94 6.92 7.13
C GLY A 27 6.51 7.41 6.84
N LYS A 28 5.60 6.52 6.41
CA LYS A 28 4.23 6.92 6.03
C LYS A 28 3.28 6.93 7.21
N THR A 29 2.21 7.71 7.05
CA THR A 29 1.10 7.80 7.98
C THR A 29 -0.15 7.11 7.45
N GLY A 30 -1.03 6.69 8.34
CA GLY A 30 -2.34 6.16 8.02
C GLY A 30 -3.31 6.36 9.18
N GLN A 31 -4.60 6.24 8.91
CA GLN A 31 -5.64 6.45 9.93
C GLN A 31 -6.23 5.12 10.38
N LEU A 32 -6.51 5.00 11.67
CA LEU A 32 -7.24 3.88 12.24
C LEU A 32 -8.29 4.34 13.26
N ARG A 33 -9.26 3.47 13.51
CA ARG A 33 -10.34 3.71 14.49
C ARG A 33 -9.80 3.59 15.92
N ASP A 34 -10.45 4.27 16.85
CA ASP A 34 -10.08 4.25 18.27
C ASP A 34 -10.18 2.83 18.85
N ASP A 35 -11.18 2.06 18.42
CA ASP A 35 -11.36 0.64 18.75
C ASP A 35 -10.14 -0.22 18.37
N ALA A 36 -9.49 0.14 17.26
CA ALA A 36 -8.27 -0.52 16.83
C ALA A 36 -7.06 -0.04 17.64
N ALA A 37 -6.96 1.26 17.93
CA ALA A 37 -5.85 1.82 18.73
C ALA A 37 -5.76 1.18 20.14
N ALA A 38 -6.90 0.79 20.72
CA ALA A 38 -6.96 0.15 22.03
C ALA A 38 -6.45 -1.31 22.06
N GLN A 39 -6.25 -1.94 20.90
CA GLN A 39 -5.88 -3.36 20.82
C GLN A 39 -4.45 -3.63 21.32
N PRO A 40 -4.22 -4.75 22.01
CA PRO A 40 -2.92 -5.08 22.58
C PRO A 40 -1.83 -5.23 21.52
N ARG A 41 -2.16 -5.68 20.30
CA ARG A 41 -1.19 -5.79 19.20
C ARG A 41 -0.65 -4.44 18.75
N ILE A 42 -1.51 -3.42 18.72
CA ILE A 42 -1.13 -2.06 18.32
C ILE A 42 -0.33 -1.40 19.43
N LYS A 43 -0.74 -1.57 20.69
CA LYS A 43 0.04 -1.12 21.85
C LYS A 43 1.46 -1.70 21.86
N LYS A 44 1.63 -2.99 21.57
CA LYS A 44 2.96 -3.61 21.43
C LYS A 44 3.83 -2.97 20.35
N LEU A 45 3.23 -2.56 19.22
CA LEU A 45 3.98 -1.89 18.15
C LEU A 45 4.37 -0.46 18.54
N VAL A 46 3.56 0.21 19.38
CA VAL A 46 3.89 1.51 19.96
C VAL A 46 5.00 1.38 20.99
N GLU A 47 4.90 0.41 21.89
CA GLU A 47 5.92 0.09 22.90
C GLU A 47 7.26 -0.30 22.24
N ALA A 48 7.22 -1.05 21.14
CA ALA A 48 8.40 -1.38 20.35
C ALA A 48 8.98 -0.17 19.57
N GLY A 49 8.36 1.01 19.63
CA GLY A 49 8.77 2.20 18.88
C GLY A 49 8.65 2.06 17.36
N SER A 50 7.98 1.00 16.87
CA SER A 50 7.81 0.76 15.43
C SER A 50 6.79 1.72 14.83
N ILE A 51 5.80 2.14 15.61
CA ILE A 51 4.76 3.08 15.21
C ILE A 51 4.49 4.12 16.30
N GLU A 52 4.02 5.29 15.89
CA GLU A 52 3.59 6.35 16.80
C GLU A 52 2.14 6.73 16.50
N ILE A 53 1.31 6.92 17.54
CA ILE A 53 -0.12 7.25 17.42
C ILE A 53 -0.33 8.71 17.84
N PHE A 54 -0.98 9.49 16.98
CA PHE A 54 -1.35 10.87 17.21
C PHE A 54 -2.88 11.05 17.22
N ASP A 55 -3.38 11.72 18.25
CA ASP A 55 -4.76 12.23 18.32
C ASP A 55 -4.79 13.64 17.68
N GLY A 56 -4.55 13.70 16.36
CA GLY A 56 -4.46 14.95 15.61
C GLY A 56 -4.93 14.76 14.17
N GLY A 57 -5.90 15.58 13.76
CA GLY A 57 -6.68 15.43 12.53
C GLY A 57 -5.89 15.51 11.22
N LYS A 58 -6.50 14.93 10.17
CA LYS A 58 -6.14 14.97 8.75
C LYS A 58 -4.63 15.02 8.48
N THR A 59 -4.00 13.85 8.52
CA THR A 59 -2.75 13.69 7.77
C THR A 59 -3.09 13.49 6.30
N ASP A 60 -2.49 14.32 5.44
CA ASP A 60 -2.32 14.03 4.04
C ASP A 60 -1.69 12.64 3.93
N ALA A 61 -2.52 11.64 3.65
CA ALA A 61 -2.08 10.34 3.18
C ALA A 61 -1.49 10.59 1.80
N GLY A 62 -0.29 11.17 1.79
CA GLY A 62 0.42 11.59 0.61
C GLY A 62 0.48 10.40 -0.34
N THR A 63 -0.11 10.61 -1.50
CA THR A 63 0.07 9.84 -2.72
C THR A 63 1.57 9.82 -3.08
N SER A 64 2.34 9.05 -2.33
CA SER A 64 3.55 8.45 -2.84
C SER A 64 3.16 7.04 -3.22
N GLY A 65 2.41 6.93 -4.32
CA GLY A 65 2.59 5.75 -5.16
C GLY A 65 4.09 5.58 -5.30
N MET A 66 4.64 4.56 -4.63
CA MET A 66 5.84 3.91 -5.12
C MET A 66 5.61 3.82 -6.61
N ALA A 67 6.50 4.46 -7.38
CA ALA A 67 6.47 4.48 -8.82
C ALA A 67 5.81 3.19 -9.27
N ALA A 68 4.68 3.33 -9.97
CA ALA A 68 4.16 2.21 -10.72
C ALA A 68 5.36 1.77 -11.57
N ALA A 69 6.11 0.77 -11.08
CA ALA A 69 6.86 -0.12 -11.91
C ALA A 69 5.80 -0.49 -12.91
N ALA A 70 5.95 0.10 -14.10
CA ALA A 70 4.93 0.07 -15.11
C ALA A 70 4.44 -1.37 -15.08
N HIS A 71 3.19 -1.58 -14.70
CA HIS A 71 2.50 -2.71 -15.26
C HIS A 71 2.50 -2.35 -16.74
N THR A 72 3.60 -2.68 -17.42
CA THR A 72 3.65 -2.91 -18.84
C THR A 72 2.55 -3.92 -18.96
N ALA A 73 1.35 -3.41 -19.26
CA ALA A 73 0.34 -4.14 -19.96
C ALA A 73 1.15 -4.84 -21.04
N SER A 74 1.35 -6.15 -20.88
CA SER A 74 1.98 -6.97 -21.87
C SER A 74 1.21 -6.64 -23.13
N LYS A 75 1.86 -5.87 -24.02
CA LYS A 75 1.28 -5.49 -25.29
C LYS A 75 0.77 -6.79 -25.86
N GLY A 76 -0.55 -6.84 -26.05
CA GLY A 76 -1.23 -8.00 -26.55
C GLY A 76 -0.46 -8.55 -27.74
N PHE A 77 -0.35 -9.87 -27.77
CA PHE A 77 0.16 -10.68 -28.87
C PHE A 77 0.24 -9.91 -30.19
N ALA A 78 1.46 -9.67 -30.66
CA ALA A 78 1.68 -9.26 -32.03
C ALA A 78 1.06 -10.37 -32.92
N LYS A 79 -0.10 -10.10 -33.52
CA LYS A 79 -0.52 -10.86 -34.69
C LYS A 79 0.41 -10.45 -35.83
N SER A 80 1.57 -11.09 -35.89
CA SER A 80 2.36 -11.20 -37.10
C SER A 80 1.50 -11.90 -38.14
N GLY A 81 0.88 -11.12 -39.00
CA GLY A 81 0.03 -11.59 -40.09
C GLY A 81 0.27 -10.78 -41.34
N ALA A 82 1.53 -10.51 -41.68
CA ALA A 82 1.91 -10.00 -42.99
C ALA A 82 2.65 -11.09 -43.77
N LYS A 83 2.08 -11.43 -44.94
CA LYS A 83 2.64 -12.08 -46.15
C LYS A 83 2.36 -13.58 -46.38
N SER A 84 1.43 -13.83 -47.30
CA SER A 84 1.55 -14.80 -48.41
C SER A 84 0.87 -14.18 -49.64
N ARG A 85 1.64 -13.61 -50.58
CA ARG A 85 2.13 -14.22 -51.84
C ARG A 85 0.99 -14.50 -52.83
N GLY A 86 1.01 -13.74 -53.93
CA GLY A 86 0.01 -13.80 -54.99
C GLY A 86 0.14 -15.00 -55.93
N GLY A 87 -0.82 -15.07 -56.85
CA GLY A 87 -0.84 -15.94 -58.00
C GLY A 87 -2.20 -16.59 -58.21
N ASP A 88 -3.11 -15.90 -58.89
CA ASP A 88 -4.25 -16.55 -59.55
C ASP A 88 -3.99 -16.54 -61.06
N ARG A 89 -4.09 -17.73 -61.63
CA ARG A 89 -3.99 -18.03 -63.07
C ARG A 89 -5.28 -17.67 -63.77
#